data_AF-A0A2M7EZ76-F1
#
_entry.id   AF-A0A2M7EZ76-F1
#
_cell.length_a   1.000
_cell.length_b   1.000
_cell.length_c   1.000
_cell.angle_alpha   90.00
_cell.angle_beta   90.00
_cell.angle_gamma   90.00
#
_symmetry.space_group_name_H-M   'P 1'
#
loop_
_entity.id
_entity.type
_entity.pdbx_description
1 polymer ?
#
loop_
_entity_poly.entity_id
_entity_poly.type
_entity_poly.pdbx_seq_one_letter_code
_entity_poly.pdbx_strand_id
1 'polypeptide(L)' 'YGETRQSMGLGANNAVIEIFASPSSGSWTITVTGTDGITCLVASGQAFEAVAEAPPKPGNDA' A
#
# COMPACT_ATOMS: atom_id res chain seq x y z
N TYR A 1 11.31 12.02 4.32
CA TYR A 1 10.73 10.78 3.77
C TYR A 1 10.85 9.68 4.82
N GLY A 2 11.91 8.85 4.88
CA GLY A 2 12.00 7.84 5.94
C GLY A 2 10.83 6.84 5.92
N GLU A 3 10.29 6.59 4.72
CA GLU A 3 9.19 5.69 4.49
C GLU A 3 9.67 4.24 4.61
N THR A 4 8.83 3.40 5.20
CA THR A 4 9.02 1.95 5.23
C THR A 4 7.77 1.28 4.66
N ARG A 5 7.93 0.05 4.14
CA ARG A 5 6.81 -0.69 3.54
C ARG A 5 5.75 -0.97 4.61
N GLN A 6 4.54 -0.49 4.37
CA GLN A 6 3.38 -0.71 5.25
C GLN A 6 2.51 -1.85 4.75
N SER A 7 2.40 -2.03 3.44
CA SER A 7 1.64 -3.14 2.86
C SER A 7 2.17 -3.54 1.48
N MET A 8 1.79 -4.74 1.07
CA MET A 8 2.09 -5.30 -0.25
C MET A 8 0.95 -6.22 -0.69
N GLY A 9 0.66 -6.24 -1.98
CA GLY A 9 -0.33 -7.16 -2.56
C GLY A 9 -0.10 -7.39 -4.04
N LEU A 10 -0.82 -8.35 -4.60
CA LEU A 10 -0.88 -8.55 -6.05
C LEU A 10 -2.02 -7.71 -6.62
N GLY A 11 -1.69 -6.85 -7.58
CA GLY A 11 -2.66 -6.20 -8.44
C GLY A 11 -3.07 -7.10 -9.60
N ALA A 12 -3.89 -6.56 -10.49
CA ALA A 12 -4.17 -7.19 -11.78
C ALA A 12 -2.86 -7.41 -12.58
N ASN A 13 -2.89 -8.34 -13.54
CA ASN A 13 -1.76 -8.64 -14.43
C ASN A 13 -0.47 -9.07 -13.69
N ASN A 14 -0.61 -9.73 -12.53
CA ASN A 14 0.52 -10.24 -11.73
C ASN A 14 1.51 -9.16 -11.29
N ALA A 15 1.08 -7.90 -11.22
CA ALA A 15 1.92 -6.82 -10.72
C ALA A 15 1.95 -6.80 -9.19
N VAL A 16 3.09 -6.48 -8.61
CA VAL A 16 3.22 -6.24 -7.16
C VAL A 16 2.91 -4.78 -6.88
N ILE A 17 1.96 -4.53 -5.97
CA ILE A 17 1.66 -3.20 -5.45
C ILE A 17 2.29 -3.08 -4.07
N GLU A 18 3.00 -1.99 -3.81
CA GLU A 18 3.61 -1.70 -2.52
C GLU A 18 3.21 -0.30 -2.05
N ILE A 19 2.91 -0.18 -0.76
CA ILE A 19 2.66 1.10 -0.10
C ILE A 19 3.79 1.32 0.91
N PHE A 20 4.49 2.43 0.77
CA PHE A 20 5.51 2.90 1.70
C PHE A 20 4.97 4.12 2.43
N ALA A 21 5.22 4.21 3.73
CA ALA A 21 4.86 5.39 4.50
C ALA A 21 5.78 5.61 5.70
N SER A 22 5.81 6.86 6.16
CA SER A 22 6.56 7.30 7.33
C SER A 22 5.60 7.94 8.33
N PRO A 23 5.32 7.29 9.48
CA PRO A 23 4.48 7.89 10.52
C PRO A 23 5.05 9.18 11.10
N SER A 24 6.38 9.33 11.11
CA SER A 24 7.05 10.50 11.69
C SER A 24 7.02 11.72 10.77
N SER A 25 7.06 11.52 9.45
CA SER A 25 7.03 12.63 8.49
C SER A 25 5.70 12.79 7.76
N GLY A 26 4.80 11.80 7.86
CA GLY A 26 3.54 11.76 7.13
C GLY A 26 3.68 11.42 5.64
N SER A 27 4.90 11.26 5.13
CA SER A 27 5.13 10.94 3.71
C SER A 27 4.66 9.53 3.35
N TRP A 28 4.16 9.37 2.12
CA TRP A 28 3.81 8.08 1.56
C TRP A 28 4.05 8.00 0.05
N THR A 29 4.25 6.77 -0.42
CA THR A 29 4.49 6.42 -1.82
C THR A 29 3.81 5.10 -2.16
N ILE A 30 3.22 5.02 -3.36
CA ILE A 30 2.69 3.78 -3.94
C ILE A 30 3.48 3.45 -5.21
N THR A 31 3.96 2.22 -5.30
CA THR A 31 4.63 1.69 -6.48
C THR A 31 3.91 0.46 -7.03
N VAL A 32 4.02 0.27 -8.35
CA VAL A 32 3.56 -0.94 -9.05
C VAL A 32 4.73 -1.52 -9.81
N THR A 33 5.05 -2.79 -9.55
CA THR A 33 6.13 -3.52 -10.23
C THR A 33 5.54 -4.63 -11.09
N GLY A 34 5.75 -4.53 -12.41
CA GLY A 34 5.33 -5.55 -13.37
C GLY A 34 6.22 -6.80 -13.34
N THR A 35 5.76 -7.87 -13.98
CA THR A 35 6.54 -9.11 -14.15
C THR A 35 7.74 -8.93 -15.09
N ASP A 36 7.73 -7.87 -15.90
CA ASP A 36 8.87 -7.40 -16.69
C ASP A 36 9.96 -6.71 -15.85
N GLY A 37 9.72 -6.56 -14.53
CA GLY A 37 10.65 -5.96 -13.59
C GLY A 37 10.61 -4.42 -13.59
N ILE A 38 9.72 -3.80 -14.36
CA ILE A 38 9.57 -2.34 -14.38
C ILE A 38 8.73 -1.91 -13.18
N THR A 39 9.27 -0.97 -12.40
CA THR A 39 8.57 -0.33 -11.28
C THR A 39 8.14 1.09 -11.65
N CYS A 40 6.85 1.36 -11.53
CA CYS A 40 6.26 2.68 -11.74
C CYS A 40 5.88 3.32 -10.40
N LEU A 41 6.26 4.58 -10.20
CA LEU A 41 5.67 5.45 -9.17
C LEU A 41 4.28 5.86 -9.65
N VAL A 42 3.22 5.40 -8.97
CA VAL A 42 1.84 5.70 -9.37
C VAL A 42 1.23 6.84 -8.55
N ALA A 43 1.65 6.99 -7.28
CA ALA A 43 1.22 8.10 -6.45
C ALA A 43 2.21 8.33 -5.30
N SER A 44 2.28 9.56 -4.81
CA SER A 44 3.01 9.92 -3.59
C SER A 44 2.39 11.17 -2.96
N GLY A 45 2.63 11.36 -1.67
CA GLY A 45 2.04 12.47 -0.94
C GLY A 45 2.50 12.60 0.51
N GLN A 46 1.67 13.29 1.29
CA GLN A 46 1.84 13.55 2.72
C GLN A 46 0.57 13.18 3.48
N ALA A 47 0.60 13.34 4.81
CA ALA A 47 -0.51 13.04 5.72
C ALA A 47 -1.01 11.58 5.61
N PHE A 48 -0.08 10.62 5.64
CA PHE A 48 -0.42 9.21 5.72
C PHE A 48 -1.17 8.89 7.03
N GLU A 49 -2.29 8.19 6.91
CA GLU A 49 -3.03 7.63 8.03
C GLU A 49 -3.35 6.15 7.77
N ALA A 50 -3.00 5.29 8.71
CA ALA A 50 -3.40 3.90 8.68
C ALA A 50 -4.83 3.77 9.24
N VAL A 51 -5.76 3.32 8.40
CA VAL A 51 -7.13 3.04 8.84
C VAL A 51 -7.19 1.61 9.39
N ALA A 52 -7.37 1.48 10.71
CA ALA A 52 -7.65 0.20 11.35
C ALA A 52 -9.16 -0.04 11.35
N GLU A 53 -9.67 -0.69 10.30
CA GLU A 53 -11.08 -1.09 10.26
C GLU A 53 -11.30 -2.30 11.16
N ALA A 54 -12.34 -2.26 12.00
CA ALA A 54 -12.68 -3.40 12.84
C ALA A 54 -13.08 -4.58 11.94
N PRO A 55 -12.62 -5.82 12.25
CA PRO A 55 -13.03 -6.97 11.47
C PRO A 55 -14.56 -7.10 11.50
N PRO A 56 -15.18 -7.62 10.42
CA PRO A 56 -16.61 -7.90 10.44
C PRO A 56 -16.94 -8.81 11.63
N LYS A 57 -18.11 -8.59 12.23
CA LYS A 57 -18.58 -9.47 13.31
C LYS A 57 -18.62 -10.91 12.77
N PRO A 58 -18.11 -11.92 13.50
CA PRO A 58 -18.22 -13.30 13.06
C PRO A 58 -19.69 -13.65 12.80
N GLY A 59 -20.02 -14.05 11.57
CA GLY A 59 -21.31 -14.65 11.24
C GLY A 59 -22.22 -13.92 10.25
N ASN A 60 -21.71 -13.42 9.12
CA ASN A 60 -22.58 -13.20 7.95
C ASN A 60 -21.87 -13.31 6.59
N ASP A 61 -20.88 -14.18 6.49
CA ASP A 61 -20.30 -14.56 5.20
C ASP A 61 -21.22 -15.64 4.59
N ALA A 62 -22.18 -15.20 3.78
CA ALA A 62 -22.98 -16.05 2.89
C ALA A 62 -22.41 -15.97 1.47
#